data_AF-A0A2Z2MFM7-F1
#
_entry.id   AF-A0A2Z2MFM7-F1
#
_cell.length_a   1.000
_cell.length_b   1.000
_cell.length_c   1.000
_cell.angle_alpha   90.00
_cell.angle_beta   90.00
_cell.angle_gamma   90.00
#
_symmetry.space_group_name_H-M   'P 1'
#
loop_
_entity.id
_entity.type
_entity.pdbx_description
1 polymer ?
#
loop_
_entity_poly.entity_id
_entity_poly.type
_entity_poly.pdbx_seq_one_letter_code
_entity_poly.pdbx_strand_id
1 'polypeptide(L)'
;MRKVLELPEITLEELDSRIKGLPSKLYLLKADGTRIMLIDGVGKRFPLVNTLPRVLSKVELYELDKFEFLDLLNSPSPEPVPPSSPNSVTFSYSTGFSDLPPSAALKIESTVQRIVKRAYSRGIAIESLELSGSLRQGVTGRDILRITAKVSAYTVLESPGDELRRIASEILSRETGFETRVLVRGEFKRVTKLPSVKVDVSGFTFRGGEIVEISLRGGSQGSERLKVNRSALEMEVERMLKEAGIDKIAENIKSTKSSEGISLRKAASVIRDSLRSLKGLALLDVGLMPGLNGHKVVVRVKKEGKDSTSAITSMVSEALKSSQGRLRALGLPIELEKAYLIIEE
;
A
#
# COMPACT_ATOMS: atom_id res chain seq x y z
N MET A 1 -34.85 10.21 25.45
CA MET A 1 -34.04 11.44 25.72
C MET A 1 -34.82 12.75 25.56
N ARG A 2 -34.92 13.59 26.61
CA ARG A 2 -35.51 14.95 26.56
C ARG A 2 -34.46 16.00 26.96
N LYS A 3 -34.29 17.07 26.19
CA LYS A 3 -33.36 18.18 26.53
C LYS A 3 -33.94 19.01 27.68
N VAL A 4 -33.15 19.21 28.72
CA VAL A 4 -33.53 19.88 29.98
C VAL A 4 -32.83 21.22 30.13
N LEU A 5 -31.58 21.32 29.67
CA LEU A 5 -30.76 22.52 29.83
C LEU A 5 -29.85 22.72 28.61
N GLU A 6 -29.64 23.97 28.25
CA GLU A 6 -28.67 24.39 27.24
C GLU A 6 -27.89 25.59 27.76
N LEU A 7 -26.57 25.53 27.65
CA LEU A 7 -25.68 26.59 28.10
C LEU A 7 -24.58 26.83 27.06
N PRO A 8 -24.24 28.09 26.75
CA PRO A 8 -23.23 28.41 25.75
C PRO A 8 -21.82 28.03 26.22
N GLU A 9 -21.51 28.26 27.50
CA GLU A 9 -20.22 27.94 28.10
C GLU A 9 -20.40 27.80 29.62
N ILE A 10 -19.74 26.82 30.25
CA ILE A 10 -19.79 26.63 31.70
C ILE A 10 -18.54 25.91 32.21
N THR A 11 -18.09 26.28 33.41
CA THR A 11 -17.02 25.56 34.12
C THR A 11 -17.57 24.33 34.84
N LEU A 12 -16.71 23.36 35.16
CA LEU A 12 -17.12 22.16 35.90
C LEU A 12 -17.71 22.51 37.29
N GLU A 13 -17.19 23.53 37.98
CA GLU A 13 -17.66 23.94 39.30
C GLU A 13 -19.07 24.56 39.27
N GLU A 14 -19.36 25.36 38.25
CA GLU A 14 -20.68 25.94 38.03
C GLU A 14 -21.69 24.88 37.59
N LEU A 15 -21.25 23.94 36.75
CA LEU A 15 -22.07 22.81 36.32
C LEU A 15 -22.52 21.98 37.52
N ASP A 16 -21.62 21.77 38.48
CA ASP A 16 -21.89 21.00 39.70
C ASP A 16 -22.96 21.66 40.58
N SER A 17 -22.91 22.99 40.67
CA SER A 17 -23.91 23.77 41.39
C SER A 17 -25.28 23.67 40.74
N ARG A 18 -25.33 23.61 39.40
CA ARG A 18 -26.59 23.44 38.65
C ARG A 18 -27.15 22.02 38.73
N ILE A 19 -26.29 20.99 38.69
CA ILE A 19 -26.71 19.59 38.81
C ILE A 19 -27.36 19.31 40.16
N LYS A 20 -26.85 19.91 41.25
CA LYS A 20 -27.44 19.77 42.60
C LYS A 20 -28.87 20.30 42.70
N GLY A 21 -29.26 21.24 41.84
CA GLY A 21 -30.61 21.80 41.79
C GLY A 21 -31.61 21.02 40.92
N LEU A 22 -31.17 19.96 40.25
CA LEU A 22 -32.03 19.17 39.37
C LEU A 22 -32.77 18.08 40.13
N PRO A 23 -33.97 17.67 39.67
CA PRO A 23 -34.70 16.55 40.25
C PRO A 23 -33.88 15.25 40.14
N SER A 24 -34.06 14.34 41.09
CA SER A 24 -33.37 13.04 41.13
C SER A 24 -33.75 12.14 39.95
N LYS A 25 -33.08 12.34 38.82
CA LYS A 25 -33.26 11.61 37.56
C LYS A 25 -31.90 11.32 36.91
N LEU A 26 -31.93 10.54 35.83
CA LEU A 26 -30.74 10.15 35.09
C LEU A 26 -30.48 11.15 33.97
N TYR A 27 -29.23 11.59 33.84
CA TYR A 27 -28.86 12.61 32.87
C TYR A 27 -27.66 12.22 32.00
N LEU A 28 -27.66 12.70 30.76
CA LEU A 28 -26.51 12.74 29.85
C LEU A 28 -26.09 14.18 29.62
N LEU A 29 -24.82 14.46 29.88
CA LEU A 29 -24.18 15.71 29.51
C LEU A 29 -23.51 15.57 28.15
N LYS A 30 -23.84 16.48 27.23
CA LYS A 30 -23.09 16.70 25.99
C LYS A 30 -22.43 18.07 26.01
N ALA A 31 -21.25 18.19 25.42
CA ALA A 31 -20.69 19.50 25.07
C ALA A 31 -20.06 19.40 23.68
N ASP A 32 -20.20 20.46 22.88
CA ASP A 32 -19.82 20.49 21.46
C ASP A 32 -20.29 19.26 20.67
N GLY A 33 -21.51 18.78 20.94
CA GLY A 33 -22.09 17.60 20.30
C GLY A 33 -21.52 16.25 20.76
N THR A 34 -20.52 16.24 21.63
CA THR A 34 -19.87 15.03 22.15
C THR A 34 -20.48 14.63 23.49
N ARG A 35 -20.67 13.32 23.74
CA ARG A 35 -21.16 12.78 25.02
C ARG A 35 -20.01 12.75 26.03
N ILE A 36 -20.16 13.45 27.15
CA ILE A 36 -19.06 13.70 28.07
C ILE A 36 -19.19 12.91 29.36
N MET A 37 -20.39 12.89 29.94
CA MET A 37 -20.63 12.18 31.20
C MET A 37 -22.09 11.80 31.37
N LEU A 38 -22.32 10.73 32.12
CA LEU A 38 -23.62 10.37 32.68
C LEU A 38 -23.68 10.81 34.14
N ILE A 39 -24.87 11.18 34.61
CA ILE A 39 -25.12 11.58 35.99
C ILE A 39 -26.31 10.78 36.50
N ASP A 40 -26.16 10.09 37.64
CA ASP A 40 -27.27 9.37 38.27
C ASP A 40 -28.19 10.30 39.09
N GLY A 41 -29.31 9.74 39.57
CA GLY A 41 -30.30 10.49 40.36
C GLY A 41 -29.81 10.97 41.74
N VAL A 42 -28.60 10.58 42.15
CA VAL A 42 -27.92 11.00 43.39
C VAL A 42 -26.82 12.02 43.10
N GLY A 43 -26.53 12.30 41.83
CA GLY A 43 -25.50 13.24 41.38
C GLY A 43 -24.12 12.61 41.17
N LYS A 44 -24.01 11.28 41.21
CA LYS A 44 -22.76 10.56 40.90
C LYS A 44 -22.48 10.63 39.40
N ARG A 45 -21.22 10.89 39.05
CA ARG A 45 -20.78 11.08 37.67
C ARG A 45 -20.06 9.86 37.13
N PHE A 46 -20.36 9.52 35.89
CA PHE A 46 -19.69 8.49 35.12
C PHE A 46 -19.11 9.16 33.88
N PRO A 47 -17.81 9.49 33.85
CA PRO A 47 -17.19 10.10 32.68
C PRO A 47 -17.21 9.11 31.51
N LEU A 48 -17.69 9.56 30.35
CA LEU A 48 -17.68 8.79 29.11
C LEU A 48 -16.44 9.08 28.26
N VAL A 49 -15.67 10.11 28.64
CA VAL A 49 -14.42 10.53 27.99
C VAL A 49 -13.25 10.50 28.99
N ASN A 50 -12.06 10.15 28.50
CA ASN A 50 -10.85 10.00 29.33
C ASN A 50 -10.28 11.34 29.83
N THR A 51 -10.59 12.45 29.16
CA THR A 51 -10.15 13.79 29.56
C THR A 51 -11.32 14.76 29.53
N LEU A 52 -11.59 15.41 30.66
CA LEU A 52 -12.63 16.43 30.78
C LEU A 52 -11.99 17.81 30.56
N PRO A 53 -12.47 18.60 29.58
CA PRO A 53 -12.06 20.00 29.44
C PRO A 53 -12.41 20.78 30.71
N ARG A 54 -11.56 21.74 31.09
CA ARG A 54 -11.83 22.63 32.24
C ARG A 54 -13.03 23.55 32.00
N VAL A 55 -13.25 23.91 30.73
CA VAL A 55 -14.35 24.75 30.28
C VAL A 55 -15.09 24.00 29.19
N LEU A 56 -16.40 23.85 29.34
CA LEU A 56 -17.26 23.14 28.41
C LEU A 56 -18.03 24.15 27.57
N SER A 57 -17.92 24.05 26.25
CA SER A 57 -18.66 24.89 25.28
C SER A 57 -19.90 24.15 24.74
N LYS A 58 -21.00 24.87 24.51
CA LYS A 58 -22.27 24.35 23.99
C LYS A 58 -22.76 23.13 24.77
N VAL A 59 -22.96 23.33 26.07
CA VAL A 59 -23.36 22.27 26.99
C VAL A 59 -24.86 22.02 26.89
N GLU A 60 -25.22 20.76 26.67
CA GLU A 60 -26.59 20.29 26.62
C GLU A 60 -26.78 19.17 27.65
N LEU A 61 -27.85 19.27 28.44
CA LEU A 61 -28.22 18.23 29.40
C LEU A 61 -29.49 17.54 28.93
N TYR A 62 -29.45 16.21 28.85
CA TYR A 62 -30.58 15.37 28.45
C TYR A 62 -31.02 14.49 29.62
N GLU A 63 -32.30 14.47 29.91
CA GLU A 63 -32.91 13.46 30.79
C GLU A 63 -33.01 12.13 30.04
N LEU A 64 -32.62 11.05 30.72
CA LEU A 64 -32.59 9.68 30.23
C LEU A 64 -33.55 8.79 31.00
N ASP A 65 -34.04 7.77 30.31
CA ASP A 65 -34.71 6.64 30.94
C ASP A 65 -33.68 5.61 31.48
N LYS A 66 -34.13 4.72 32.37
CA LYS A 66 -33.29 3.70 33.01
C LYS A 66 -32.57 2.80 31.99
N PHE A 67 -33.24 2.42 30.91
CA PHE A 67 -32.65 1.61 29.85
C PHE A 67 -31.64 2.40 29.03
N GLU A 68 -31.96 3.64 28.62
CA GLU A 68 -31.03 4.53 27.89
C GLU A 68 -29.75 4.79 28.70
N PHE A 69 -29.86 4.95 30.03
CA PHE A 69 -28.71 5.15 30.91
C PHE A 69 -27.83 3.91 31.01
N LEU A 70 -28.42 2.72 31.17
CA LEU A 70 -27.68 1.45 31.24
C LEU A 70 -27.02 1.11 29.90
N ASP A 71 -27.69 1.39 28.79
CA ASP A 71 -27.13 1.21 27.45
C ASP A 71 -25.92 2.11 27.25
N LEU A 72 -25.93 3.36 27.72
CA LEU A 72 -24.78 4.27 27.63
C LEU A 72 -23.66 3.95 28.60
N LEU A 73 -23.97 3.30 29.74
CA LEU A 73 -22.99 2.88 30.74
C LEU A 73 -22.24 1.60 30.32
N ASN A 74 -22.91 0.73 29.56
CA ASN A 74 -22.37 -0.51 29.01
C ASN A 74 -22.01 -0.42 27.52
N SER A 75 -22.32 0.70 26.87
CA SER A 75 -21.79 0.99 25.55
C SER A 75 -20.28 0.92 25.66
N PRO A 76 -19.59 0.14 24.82
CA PRO A 76 -18.14 0.25 24.74
C PRO A 76 -17.85 1.74 24.57
N SER A 77 -17.03 2.31 25.46
CA SER A 77 -16.49 3.66 25.30
C SER A 77 -16.19 3.80 23.82
N PRO A 78 -16.71 4.84 23.12
CA PRO A 78 -16.48 4.95 21.69
C PRO A 78 -14.99 4.76 21.52
N GLU A 79 -14.60 3.63 20.92
CA GLU A 79 -13.19 3.29 20.80
C GLU A 79 -12.53 4.55 20.29
N PRO A 80 -11.47 5.05 20.95
CA PRO A 80 -10.80 6.26 20.49
C PRO A 80 -10.59 6.03 19.01
N VAL A 81 -11.29 6.82 18.18
CA VAL A 81 -11.32 6.64 16.74
C VAL A 81 -9.86 6.44 16.38
N PRO A 82 -9.46 5.23 15.94
CA PRO A 82 -8.05 4.90 15.83
C PRO A 82 -7.46 6.03 15.00
N PRO A 83 -6.34 6.66 15.44
CA PRO A 83 -5.76 7.76 14.69
C PRO A 83 -5.75 7.30 13.24
N SER A 84 -6.48 8.02 12.40
CA SER A 84 -6.90 7.58 11.06
C SER A 84 -5.72 7.43 10.09
N SER A 85 -4.50 7.49 10.61
CA SER A 85 -3.23 7.30 9.96
C SER A 85 -2.47 6.18 10.68
N PRO A 86 -2.20 5.04 10.02
CA PRO A 86 -1.24 4.06 10.55
C PRO A 86 0.13 4.75 10.75
N ASN A 87 0.85 4.48 11.84
CA ASN A 87 2.18 5.11 12.08
C ASN A 87 3.20 4.83 10.96
N SER A 88 3.08 3.67 10.31
CA SER A 88 3.89 3.31 9.15
C SER A 88 3.05 2.57 8.11
N VAL A 89 3.33 2.83 6.84
CA VAL A 89 2.69 2.17 5.70
C VAL A 89 3.75 1.40 4.92
N THR A 90 3.50 0.14 4.62
CA THR A 90 4.36 -0.67 3.75
C THR A 90 3.94 -0.46 2.30
N PHE A 91 4.86 0.03 1.48
CA PHE A 91 4.59 0.28 0.06
C PHE A 91 4.56 -1.03 -0.74
N SER A 92 3.48 -1.25 -1.48
CA SER A 92 3.36 -2.33 -2.47
C SER A 92 3.06 -1.77 -3.86
N TYR A 93 3.54 -2.44 -4.92
CA TYR A 93 3.21 -2.05 -6.29
C TYR A 93 3.03 -3.26 -7.20
N SER A 94 2.19 -3.11 -8.22
CA SER A 94 1.95 -4.11 -9.26
C SER A 94 2.01 -3.45 -10.63
N THR A 95 2.49 -4.19 -11.64
CA THR A 95 2.71 -3.66 -12.98
C THR A 95 2.10 -4.53 -14.07
N GLY A 96 1.20 -3.93 -14.85
CA GLY A 96 0.54 -4.53 -16.00
C GLY A 96 0.94 -3.82 -17.30
N PHE A 97 2.16 -4.06 -17.77
CA PHE A 97 2.73 -3.48 -19.00
C PHE A 97 2.72 -4.48 -20.16
N SER A 98 1.55 -5.01 -20.53
CA SER A 98 1.44 -5.93 -21.67
C SER A 98 1.75 -5.26 -23.01
N ASP A 99 1.47 -3.96 -23.12
CA ASP A 99 1.44 -3.24 -24.39
C ASP A 99 2.66 -2.30 -24.57
N LEU A 100 3.70 -2.48 -23.75
CA LEU A 100 4.92 -1.66 -23.77
C LEU A 100 6.14 -2.49 -24.18
N PRO A 101 7.09 -1.88 -24.91
CA PRO A 101 8.40 -2.48 -25.13
C PRO A 101 9.07 -2.83 -23.78
N PRO A 102 9.76 -3.99 -23.66
CA PRO A 102 10.46 -4.39 -22.44
C PRO A 102 11.42 -3.31 -21.89
N SER A 103 12.07 -2.57 -22.80
CA SER A 103 12.95 -1.46 -22.45
C SER A 103 12.25 -0.30 -21.74
N ALA A 104 11.06 0.09 -22.22
CA ALA A 104 10.25 1.13 -21.61
C ALA A 104 9.65 0.63 -20.29
N ALA A 105 9.13 -0.60 -20.26
CA ALA A 105 8.56 -1.20 -19.05
C ALA A 105 9.58 -1.22 -17.90
N LEU A 106 10.79 -1.72 -18.13
CA LEU A 106 11.83 -1.78 -17.10
C LEU A 106 12.28 -0.39 -16.61
N LYS A 107 12.34 0.61 -17.50
CA LYS A 107 12.63 2.00 -17.10
C LYS A 107 11.54 2.58 -16.20
N ILE A 108 10.27 2.32 -16.51
CA ILE A 108 9.14 2.72 -15.65
C ILE A 108 9.22 2.01 -14.30
N GLU A 109 9.49 0.70 -14.28
CA GLU A 109 9.61 -0.07 -13.04
C GLU A 109 10.78 0.43 -12.16
N SER A 110 11.92 0.76 -12.77
CA SER A 110 13.09 1.33 -12.06
C SER A 110 12.83 2.70 -11.43
N THR A 111 11.88 3.46 -11.97
CA THR A 111 11.58 4.83 -11.54
C THR A 111 10.52 4.91 -10.46
N VAL A 112 9.76 3.82 -10.22
CA VAL A 112 8.71 3.77 -9.19
C VAL A 112 9.21 4.24 -7.82
N GLN A 113 10.38 3.78 -7.40
CA GLN A 113 10.93 4.18 -6.10
C GLN A 113 11.29 5.67 -6.03
N ARG A 114 11.79 6.23 -7.13
CA ARG A 114 12.09 7.66 -7.22
C ARG A 114 10.80 8.48 -7.14
N ILE A 115 9.73 8.01 -7.78
CA ILE A 115 8.40 8.63 -7.72
C ILE A 115 7.88 8.60 -6.28
N VAL A 116 7.92 7.44 -5.60
CA VAL A 116 7.45 7.30 -4.21
C VAL A 116 8.24 8.18 -3.25
N LYS A 117 9.58 8.19 -3.34
CA LYS A 117 10.43 9.04 -2.49
C LYS A 117 10.14 10.54 -2.71
N ARG A 118 9.97 10.96 -3.97
CA ARG A 118 9.66 12.35 -4.31
C ARG A 118 8.24 12.74 -3.90
N ALA A 119 7.27 11.85 -4.06
CA ALA A 119 5.91 12.03 -3.57
C ALA A 119 5.86 12.19 -2.04
N TYR A 120 6.62 11.36 -1.30
CA TYR A 120 6.72 11.48 0.15
C TYR A 120 7.30 12.82 0.59
N SER A 121 8.37 13.29 -0.06
CA SER A 121 8.95 14.62 0.21
C SER A 121 7.98 15.79 -0.06
N ARG A 122 6.94 15.54 -0.87
CA ARG A 122 5.90 16.50 -1.23
C ARG A 122 4.62 16.34 -0.41
N GLY A 123 4.61 15.40 0.53
CA GLY A 123 3.51 15.22 1.47
C GLY A 123 2.46 14.18 1.06
N ILE A 124 2.86 13.18 0.26
CA ILE A 124 2.01 12.06 -0.15
C ILE A 124 2.69 10.73 0.24
N ALA A 125 2.08 9.98 1.15
CA ALA A 125 2.52 8.64 1.51
C ALA A 125 1.71 7.59 0.76
N ILE A 126 2.36 6.88 -0.17
CA ILE A 126 1.71 5.88 -1.03
C ILE A 126 1.72 4.51 -0.34
N GLU A 127 0.56 3.89 -0.22
CA GLU A 127 0.36 2.53 0.33
C GLU A 127 0.45 1.48 -0.78
N SER A 128 -0.36 1.63 -1.82
CA SER A 128 -0.37 0.73 -2.97
C SER A 128 -0.37 1.52 -4.28
N LEU A 129 0.32 0.97 -5.27
CA LEU A 129 0.44 1.57 -6.60
C LEU A 129 0.29 0.48 -7.68
N GLU A 130 -0.81 0.49 -8.42
CA GLU A 130 -0.94 -0.34 -9.62
C GLU A 130 -0.66 0.51 -10.87
N LEU A 131 0.30 0.10 -11.68
CA LEU A 131 0.66 0.79 -12.91
C LEU A 131 0.27 -0.05 -14.11
N SER A 132 -0.47 0.56 -15.04
CA SER A 132 -0.67 0.03 -16.39
C SER A 132 -0.27 1.09 -17.41
N GLY A 133 0.20 0.66 -18.57
CA GLY A 133 0.76 1.56 -19.55
C GLY A 133 0.60 1.05 -20.97
N SER A 134 0.42 1.99 -21.90
CA SER A 134 0.34 1.72 -23.34
C SER A 134 1.08 2.82 -24.08
N LEU A 135 1.75 2.45 -25.17
CA LEU A 135 2.32 3.42 -26.09
C LEU A 135 1.26 3.77 -27.14
N ARG A 136 0.99 5.07 -27.35
CA ARG A 136 0.06 5.52 -28.38
C ARG A 136 0.77 6.45 -29.34
N GLN A 137 0.62 6.21 -30.62
CA GLN A 137 1.10 7.13 -31.64
C GLN A 137 0.26 8.41 -31.60
N GLY A 138 0.90 9.54 -31.33
CA GLY A 138 0.25 10.85 -31.33
C GLY A 138 -0.10 11.30 -32.75
N VAL A 139 -1.07 12.21 -32.86
CA VAL A 139 -1.53 12.80 -34.14
C VAL A 139 -0.39 13.52 -34.88
N THR A 140 0.64 13.97 -34.15
CA THR A 140 1.85 14.62 -34.68
C THR A 140 2.99 13.64 -35.03
N GLY A 141 2.72 12.32 -35.05
CA GLY A 141 3.71 11.28 -35.35
C GLY A 141 4.70 10.96 -34.23
N ARG A 142 4.55 11.58 -33.04
CA ARG A 142 5.37 11.27 -31.86
C ARG A 142 4.64 10.30 -30.93
N ASP A 143 5.35 9.30 -30.45
CA ASP A 143 4.79 8.33 -29.50
C ASP A 143 4.59 8.96 -28.11
N ILE A 144 3.39 8.81 -27.59
CA ILE A 144 2.96 9.28 -26.27
C ILE A 144 2.83 8.08 -25.36
N LEU A 145 3.55 8.10 -24.25
CA LEU A 145 3.47 7.10 -23.21
C LEU A 145 2.28 7.42 -22.30
N ARG A 146 1.21 6.63 -22.40
CA ARG A 146 0.03 6.77 -21.54
C ARG A 146 0.12 5.79 -20.39
N ILE A 147 0.21 6.30 -19.17
CA ILE A 147 0.28 5.51 -17.94
C ILE A 147 -0.96 5.77 -17.11
N THR A 148 -1.61 4.71 -16.66
CA THR A 148 -2.68 4.79 -15.66
C THR A 148 -2.13 4.26 -14.34
N ALA A 149 -2.15 5.12 -13.32
CA ALA A 149 -1.72 4.79 -11.97
C ALA A 149 -2.96 4.71 -11.08
N LYS A 150 -3.24 3.51 -10.55
CA LYS A 150 -4.20 3.34 -9.47
C LYS A 150 -3.47 3.43 -8.14
N VAL A 151 -3.94 4.31 -7.24
CA VAL A 151 -3.19 4.67 -6.04
C VAL A 151 -4.07 4.62 -4.81
N SER A 152 -3.60 3.99 -3.74
CA SER A 152 -4.11 4.21 -2.38
C SER A 152 -3.04 4.96 -1.59
N ALA A 153 -3.34 6.15 -1.09
CA ALA A 153 -2.35 7.00 -0.44
C ALA A 153 -2.95 7.86 0.69
N TYR A 154 -2.08 8.27 1.61
CA TYR A 154 -2.36 9.24 2.66
C TYR A 154 -1.71 10.59 2.30
N THR A 155 -2.43 11.69 2.49
CA THR A 155 -1.97 13.02 2.08
C THR A 155 -2.27 14.08 3.11
N VAL A 156 -1.46 15.14 3.13
CA VAL A 156 -1.75 16.39 3.86
C VAL A 156 -2.22 17.49 2.90
N LEU A 157 -2.00 17.29 1.58
CA LEU A 157 -2.36 18.22 0.51
C LEU A 157 -3.84 18.17 0.14
N GLU A 158 -4.36 19.29 -0.36
CA GLU A 158 -5.74 19.42 -0.88
C GLU A 158 -5.91 18.74 -2.24
N SER A 159 -4.89 18.78 -3.11
CA SER A 159 -4.92 18.21 -4.48
C SER A 159 -3.79 17.20 -4.72
N PRO A 160 -3.79 16.04 -4.04
CA PRO A 160 -2.70 15.05 -4.13
C PRO A 160 -2.56 14.40 -5.51
N GLY A 161 -3.67 14.22 -6.23
CA GLY A 161 -3.68 13.57 -7.54
C GLY A 161 -2.92 14.36 -8.61
N ASP A 162 -3.05 15.69 -8.58
CA ASP A 162 -2.37 16.58 -9.53
C ASP A 162 -0.87 16.65 -9.28
N GLU A 163 -0.47 16.72 -8.01
CA GLU A 163 0.94 16.74 -7.63
C GLU A 163 1.61 15.39 -7.96
N LEU A 164 0.96 14.27 -7.66
CA LEU A 164 1.48 12.95 -8.02
C LEU A 164 1.59 12.77 -9.54
N ARG A 165 0.58 13.23 -10.29
CA ARG A 165 0.61 13.23 -11.75
C ARG A 165 1.79 14.02 -12.30
N ARG A 166 2.02 15.23 -11.78
CA ARG A 166 3.14 16.09 -12.17
C ARG A 166 4.48 15.42 -11.89
N ILE A 167 4.68 14.91 -10.67
CA ILE A 167 5.91 14.21 -10.26
C ILE A 167 6.17 13.00 -11.16
N ALA A 168 5.16 12.17 -11.37
CA ALA A 168 5.27 10.96 -12.18
C ALA A 168 5.56 11.29 -13.65
N SER A 169 4.82 12.22 -14.26
CA SER A 169 5.06 12.66 -15.65
C SER A 169 6.46 13.22 -15.86
N GLU A 170 6.97 14.04 -14.93
CA GLU A 170 8.31 14.62 -15.03
C GLU A 170 9.41 13.53 -14.99
N ILE A 171 9.34 12.63 -14.00
CA ILE A 171 10.33 11.56 -13.83
C ILE A 171 10.29 10.59 -15.01
N LEU A 172 9.09 10.16 -15.41
CA LEU A 172 8.92 9.14 -16.45
C LEU A 172 9.30 9.67 -17.83
N SER A 173 8.95 10.93 -18.15
CA SER A 173 9.35 11.52 -19.43
C SER A 173 10.86 11.65 -19.54
N ARG A 174 11.54 12.04 -18.45
CA ARG A 174 13.00 12.15 -18.41
C ARG A 174 13.70 10.81 -18.60
N GLU A 175 13.17 9.74 -18.00
CA GLU A 175 13.82 8.43 -18.02
C GLU A 175 13.54 7.65 -19.32
N THR A 176 12.28 7.69 -19.77
CA THR A 176 11.83 6.92 -20.92
C THR A 176 12.11 7.63 -22.25
N GLY A 177 12.24 8.96 -22.24
CA GLY A 177 12.41 9.79 -23.44
C GLY A 177 11.10 10.06 -24.19
N PHE A 178 9.97 9.50 -23.75
CA PHE A 178 8.66 9.70 -24.34
C PHE A 178 7.89 10.81 -23.62
N GLU A 179 7.03 11.54 -24.36
CA GLU A 179 6.06 12.43 -23.73
C GLU A 179 5.09 11.58 -22.89
N THR A 180 5.15 11.72 -21.56
CA THR A 180 4.41 10.83 -20.66
C THR A 180 3.17 11.50 -20.08
N ARG A 181 1.99 10.93 -20.38
CA ARG A 181 0.70 11.33 -19.81
C ARG A 181 0.29 10.34 -18.73
N VAL A 182 0.33 10.79 -17.47
CA VAL A 182 -0.07 9.99 -16.32
C VAL A 182 -1.51 10.32 -15.93
N LEU A 183 -2.36 9.30 -15.84
CA LEU A 183 -3.71 9.36 -15.30
C LEU A 183 -3.70 8.74 -13.91
N VAL A 184 -3.88 9.56 -12.89
CA VAL A 184 -3.97 9.10 -11.50
C VAL A 184 -5.43 8.84 -11.15
N ARG A 185 -5.74 7.63 -10.70
CA ARG A 185 -7.05 7.24 -10.16
C ARG A 185 -6.81 6.68 -8.78
N GLY A 186 -7.51 7.12 -7.75
CA GLY A 186 -7.15 6.62 -6.42
C GLY A 186 -7.93 7.21 -5.28
N GLU A 187 -7.84 6.51 -4.15
CA GLU A 187 -8.38 6.95 -2.87
C GLU A 187 -7.26 7.65 -2.08
N PHE A 188 -7.46 8.94 -1.82
CA PHE A 188 -6.55 9.75 -1.02
C PHE A 188 -7.19 10.04 0.35
N LYS A 189 -6.63 9.45 1.41
CA LYS A 189 -7.08 9.69 2.77
C LYS A 189 -6.34 10.90 3.34
N ARG A 190 -7.07 11.95 3.72
CA ARG A 190 -6.49 13.15 4.33
C ARG A 190 -6.08 12.85 5.77
N VAL A 191 -4.83 13.13 6.10
CA VAL A 191 -4.25 12.90 7.43
C VAL A 191 -3.56 14.16 7.95
N THR A 192 -3.57 14.35 9.25
CA THR A 192 -2.90 15.49 9.92
C THR A 192 -1.38 15.31 9.98
N LYS A 193 -0.92 14.05 10.05
CA LYS A 193 0.49 13.68 10.05
C LYS A 193 0.75 12.59 9.02
N LEU A 194 1.79 12.75 8.22
CA LEU A 194 2.19 11.75 7.23
C LEU A 194 2.72 10.49 7.89
N PRO A 195 2.23 9.31 7.49
CA PRO A 195 2.74 8.04 7.98
C PRO A 195 4.08 7.70 7.30
N SER A 196 5.03 7.11 8.01
CA SER A 196 6.32 6.75 7.43
C SER A 196 6.18 5.63 6.40
N VAL A 197 6.71 5.79 5.20
CA VAL A 197 6.63 4.77 4.13
C VAL A 197 7.84 3.83 4.20
N LYS A 198 7.60 2.54 4.42
CA LYS A 198 8.62 1.48 4.28
C LYS A 198 8.60 0.96 2.85
N VAL A 199 9.73 1.08 2.15
CA VAL A 199 9.91 0.60 0.78
C VAL A 199 10.81 -0.64 0.83
N ASP A 200 10.21 -1.83 0.80
CA ASP A 200 10.93 -3.11 0.89
C ASP A 200 11.42 -3.62 -0.48
N VAL A 201 11.06 -2.93 -1.56
CA VAL A 201 11.43 -3.30 -2.92
C VAL A 201 12.92 -2.96 -3.15
N SER A 202 13.71 -3.91 -3.66
CA SER A 202 15.05 -3.60 -4.18
C SER A 202 14.92 -2.84 -5.50
N GLY A 203 15.37 -1.59 -5.54
CA GLY A 203 15.37 -0.81 -6.78
C GLY A 203 16.40 -1.37 -7.76
N PHE A 204 16.02 -1.47 -9.02
CA PHE A 204 16.91 -1.92 -10.09
C PHE A 204 17.23 -0.74 -11.02
N THR A 205 18.48 -0.57 -11.42
CA THR A 205 18.91 0.50 -12.35
C THR A 205 19.77 -0.08 -13.45
N PHE A 206 19.60 0.41 -14.68
CA PHE A 206 20.40 0.03 -15.85
C PHE A 206 20.54 1.24 -16.77
N ARG A 207 21.69 1.38 -17.44
CA ARG A 207 22.01 2.54 -18.30
C ARG A 207 21.81 2.25 -19.79
N GLY A 208 21.83 0.99 -20.19
CA GLY A 208 21.72 0.52 -21.58
C GLY A 208 21.87 -1.00 -21.65
N GLY A 209 21.84 -1.57 -22.85
CA GLY A 209 21.99 -3.01 -23.10
C GLY A 209 20.88 -3.59 -23.97
N GLU A 210 21.16 -4.73 -24.62
CA GLU A 210 20.15 -5.50 -25.35
C GLU A 210 19.23 -6.18 -24.33
N ILE A 211 17.92 -5.92 -24.42
CA ILE A 211 16.93 -6.46 -23.49
C ILE A 211 16.18 -7.57 -24.19
N VAL A 212 16.40 -8.81 -23.73
CA VAL A 212 15.72 -10.00 -24.24
C VAL A 212 14.73 -10.51 -23.22
N GLU A 213 13.48 -10.67 -23.64
CA GLU A 213 12.44 -11.30 -22.82
C GLU A 213 12.55 -12.83 -22.95
N ILE A 214 12.72 -13.49 -21.81
CA ILE A 214 12.74 -14.95 -21.68
C ILE A 214 11.43 -15.37 -21.02
N SER A 215 10.59 -16.08 -21.80
CA SER A 215 9.41 -16.72 -21.25
C SER A 215 9.81 -18.00 -20.50
N LEU A 216 9.68 -17.99 -19.18
CA LEU A 216 10.01 -19.15 -18.34
C LEU A 216 8.90 -20.21 -18.30
N ARG A 217 7.70 -19.88 -18.81
CA ARG A 217 6.62 -20.85 -19.00
C ARG A 217 6.97 -21.81 -20.14
N GLY A 218 7.54 -22.95 -19.78
CA GLY A 218 7.55 -24.14 -20.63
C GLY A 218 6.12 -24.61 -20.88
N GLY A 219 5.86 -25.09 -22.10
CA GLY A 219 4.54 -25.48 -22.57
C GLY A 219 3.67 -26.20 -21.54
N SER A 220 2.57 -25.57 -21.18
CA SER A 220 1.31 -26.25 -20.90
C SER A 220 0.21 -25.36 -21.47
N GLN A 221 -0.29 -25.78 -22.62
CA GLN A 221 -1.62 -25.39 -23.08
C GLN A 221 -2.60 -25.60 -21.93
N GLY A 222 -3.54 -24.68 -21.75
CA GLY A 222 -4.73 -24.93 -20.95
C GLY A 222 -4.52 -24.97 -19.43
N SER A 223 -4.20 -23.82 -18.83
CA SER A 223 -5.00 -23.41 -17.69
C SER A 223 -5.06 -21.89 -17.66
N GLU A 224 -6.15 -21.36 -18.17
CA GLU A 224 -6.73 -20.11 -17.67
C GLU A 224 -7.01 -20.33 -16.17
N ARG A 225 -5.96 -20.28 -15.35
CA ARG A 225 -6.15 -20.01 -13.93
C ARG A 225 -6.74 -18.62 -13.88
N LEU A 226 -8.00 -18.55 -13.47
CA LEU A 226 -8.75 -17.33 -13.17
C LEU A 226 -7.79 -16.23 -12.74
N LYS A 227 -7.88 -15.06 -13.37
CA LYS A 227 -7.25 -13.82 -12.92
C LYS A 227 -7.82 -13.46 -11.55
N VAL A 228 -7.43 -14.21 -10.52
CA VAL A 228 -7.80 -13.95 -9.15
C VAL A 228 -6.96 -12.76 -8.75
N ASN A 229 -7.62 -11.60 -8.64
CA ASN A 229 -6.98 -10.41 -8.12
C ASN A 229 -6.70 -10.68 -6.64
N ARG A 230 -5.54 -11.25 -6.32
CA ARG A 230 -5.15 -11.66 -4.97
C ARG A 230 -5.24 -10.51 -3.98
N SER A 231 -4.95 -9.27 -4.42
CA SER A 231 -5.13 -8.09 -3.58
C SER A 231 -6.59 -7.85 -3.19
N ALA A 232 -7.53 -8.03 -4.12
CA ALA A 232 -8.96 -7.91 -3.84
C ALA A 232 -9.47 -9.07 -2.99
N LEU A 233 -8.94 -10.28 -3.22
CA LEU A 233 -9.31 -11.46 -2.44
C LEU A 233 -8.74 -11.41 -1.02
N GLU A 234 -7.53 -10.89 -0.84
CA GLU A 234 -6.93 -10.62 0.47
C GLU A 234 -7.65 -9.50 1.20
N MET A 235 -8.06 -8.42 0.51
CA MET A 235 -8.88 -7.37 1.12
C MET A 235 -10.26 -7.90 1.54
N GLU A 236 -10.90 -8.74 0.72
CA GLU A 236 -12.19 -9.33 1.08
C GLU A 236 -12.03 -10.33 2.22
N VAL A 237 -10.95 -11.11 2.25
CA VAL A 237 -10.62 -12.01 3.37
C VAL A 237 -10.30 -11.20 4.64
N GLU A 238 -9.52 -10.13 4.56
CA GLU A 238 -9.26 -9.23 5.69
C GLU A 238 -10.56 -8.56 6.19
N ARG A 239 -11.46 -8.18 5.28
CA ARG A 239 -12.79 -7.63 5.58
C ARG A 239 -13.65 -8.68 6.29
N MET A 240 -13.72 -9.90 5.77
CA MET A 240 -14.45 -11.01 6.40
C MET A 240 -13.87 -11.42 7.76
N LEU A 241 -12.55 -11.43 7.91
CA LEU A 241 -11.89 -11.78 9.18
C LEU A 241 -12.09 -10.70 10.25
N LYS A 242 -12.14 -9.43 9.86
CA LYS A 242 -12.51 -8.31 10.74
C LYS A 242 -14.00 -8.34 11.10
N GLU A 243 -14.87 -8.62 10.13
CA GLU A 243 -16.32 -8.78 10.38
C GLU A 243 -16.61 -9.98 11.30
N ALA A 244 -15.75 -11.00 11.29
CA ALA A 244 -15.84 -12.18 12.17
C ALA A 244 -15.18 -11.99 13.56
N GLY A 245 -14.57 -10.83 13.86
CA GLY A 245 -13.93 -10.57 15.15
C GLY A 245 -12.64 -11.35 15.41
N ILE A 246 -11.93 -11.78 14.36
CA ILE A 246 -10.70 -12.59 14.46
C ILE A 246 -9.47 -11.73 14.16
N ASP A 247 -9.23 -10.72 15.00
CA ASP A 247 -8.13 -9.75 14.81
C ASP A 247 -6.74 -10.39 14.83
N LYS A 248 -6.56 -11.45 15.62
CA LYS A 248 -5.27 -12.16 15.76
C LYS A 248 -4.79 -12.84 14.47
N ILE A 249 -5.71 -13.23 13.56
CA ILE A 249 -5.33 -13.83 12.27
C ILE A 249 -4.99 -12.74 11.25
N ALA A 250 -5.69 -11.60 11.26
CA ALA A 250 -5.37 -10.46 10.42
C ALA A 250 -3.96 -9.88 10.73
N GLU A 251 -3.56 -9.87 12.00
CA GLU A 251 -2.18 -9.49 12.38
C GLU A 251 -1.13 -10.50 11.89
N ASN A 252 -1.44 -11.81 11.87
CA ASN A 252 -0.55 -12.84 11.33
C ASN A 252 -0.39 -12.76 9.80
N ILE A 253 -1.38 -12.24 9.08
CA ILE A 253 -1.28 -11.96 7.63
C ILE A 253 -0.38 -10.74 7.37
N LYS A 254 -0.43 -9.72 8.24
CA LYS A 254 0.48 -8.56 8.16
C LYS A 254 1.92 -8.93 8.49
N SER A 255 2.14 -9.83 9.45
CA SER A 255 3.49 -10.30 9.78
C SER A 255 4.11 -11.15 8.65
N THR A 256 3.30 -11.86 7.86
CA THR A 256 3.77 -12.61 6.69
C THR A 256 4.36 -11.71 5.60
N LYS A 257 3.85 -10.47 5.40
CA LYS A 257 4.42 -9.49 4.45
C LYS A 257 5.88 -9.12 4.79
N SER A 258 6.25 -9.07 6.07
CA SER A 258 7.63 -8.84 6.49
C SER A 258 8.56 -10.03 6.20
N SER A 259 8.01 -11.26 6.26
CA SER A 259 8.72 -12.48 5.88
C SER A 259 8.91 -12.61 4.37
N GLU A 260 8.05 -11.96 3.59
CA GLU A 260 8.09 -11.92 2.13
C GLU A 260 9.33 -11.16 1.61
N GLY A 261 9.73 -10.06 2.27
CA GLY A 261 10.99 -9.38 1.95
C GLY A 261 12.24 -10.24 2.18
N ILE A 262 12.22 -11.09 3.22
CA ILE A 262 13.32 -12.02 3.53
C ILE A 262 13.32 -13.20 2.55
N SER A 263 12.15 -13.72 2.18
CA SER A 263 12.00 -14.80 1.21
C SER A 263 12.43 -14.38 -0.18
N LEU A 264 12.14 -13.14 -0.60
CA LEU A 264 12.59 -12.56 -1.86
C LEU A 264 14.11 -12.37 -1.92
N ARG A 265 14.74 -11.90 -0.84
CA ARG A 265 16.21 -11.79 -0.78
C ARG A 265 16.89 -13.15 -0.87
N LYS A 266 16.36 -14.15 -0.16
CA LYS A 266 16.85 -15.54 -0.25
C LYS A 266 16.67 -16.09 -1.67
N ALA A 267 15.53 -15.83 -2.30
CA ALA A 267 15.27 -16.30 -3.66
C ALA A 267 16.18 -15.63 -4.71
N ALA A 268 16.42 -14.32 -4.59
CA ALA A 268 17.37 -13.61 -5.44
C ALA A 268 18.80 -14.16 -5.28
N SER A 269 19.20 -14.56 -4.06
CA SER A 269 20.50 -15.19 -3.82
C SER A 269 20.62 -16.54 -4.54
N VAL A 270 19.62 -17.42 -4.40
CA VAL A 270 19.62 -18.73 -5.06
C VAL A 270 19.70 -18.59 -6.59
N ILE A 271 18.95 -17.63 -7.15
CA ILE A 271 19.00 -17.35 -8.60
C ILE A 271 20.39 -16.81 -8.98
N ARG A 272 20.96 -15.90 -8.18
CA ARG A 272 22.29 -15.34 -8.40
C ARG A 272 23.37 -16.43 -8.41
N ASP A 273 23.32 -17.36 -7.47
CA ASP A 273 24.31 -18.44 -7.35
C ASP A 273 24.24 -19.40 -8.54
N SER A 274 23.02 -19.75 -8.99
CA SER A 274 22.84 -20.55 -10.21
C SER A 274 23.38 -19.84 -11.45
N LEU A 275 23.15 -18.53 -11.59
CA LEU A 275 23.60 -17.77 -12.77
C LEU A 275 25.10 -17.49 -12.76
N ARG A 276 25.73 -17.31 -11.60
CA ARG A 276 27.20 -17.18 -11.47
C ARG A 276 27.96 -18.43 -11.89
N SER A 277 27.31 -19.59 -11.85
CA SER A 277 27.93 -20.86 -12.26
C SER A 277 28.04 -21.04 -13.78
N LEU A 278 27.44 -20.14 -14.57
CA LEU A 278 27.50 -20.18 -16.04
C LEU A 278 28.84 -19.64 -16.54
N LYS A 279 29.54 -20.43 -17.37
CA LYS A 279 30.80 -20.01 -18.00
C LYS A 279 30.51 -19.07 -19.19
N GLY A 280 31.31 -18.02 -19.36
CA GLY A 280 31.21 -17.07 -20.48
C GLY A 280 30.35 -15.82 -20.21
N LEU A 281 29.82 -15.67 -19.00
CA LEU A 281 28.97 -14.56 -18.57
C LEU A 281 29.44 -13.99 -17.23
N ALA A 282 29.64 -12.68 -17.17
CA ALA A 282 29.81 -11.97 -15.89
C ALA A 282 28.45 -11.47 -15.41
N LEU A 283 27.93 -12.07 -14.34
CA LEU A 283 26.69 -11.64 -13.72
C LEU A 283 26.91 -10.33 -12.94
N LEU A 284 26.28 -9.26 -13.40
CA LEU A 284 26.37 -7.94 -12.76
C LEU A 284 25.35 -7.80 -11.64
N ASP A 285 24.09 -8.12 -11.91
CA ASP A 285 23.00 -7.96 -10.94
C ASP A 285 21.81 -8.88 -11.23
N VAL A 286 21.05 -9.20 -10.18
CA VAL A 286 19.81 -9.97 -10.25
C VAL A 286 18.78 -9.31 -9.35
N GLY A 287 17.67 -8.88 -9.95
CA GLY A 287 16.52 -8.32 -9.27
C GLY A 287 15.30 -9.22 -9.39
N LEU A 288 14.50 -9.27 -8.32
CA LEU A 288 13.15 -9.84 -8.35
C LEU A 288 12.15 -8.70 -8.25
N MET A 289 11.19 -8.68 -9.17
CA MET A 289 10.12 -7.69 -9.23
C MET A 289 8.76 -8.38 -9.15
N PRO A 290 7.76 -7.77 -8.50
CA PRO A 290 6.40 -8.30 -8.49
C PRO A 290 5.79 -8.26 -9.91
N GLY A 291 5.18 -9.36 -10.32
CA GLY A 291 4.43 -9.52 -11.56
C GLY A 291 2.93 -9.76 -11.31
N LEU A 292 2.16 -10.00 -12.36
CA LEU A 292 0.70 -10.20 -12.25
C LEU A 292 0.36 -11.59 -11.68
N ASN A 293 1.12 -12.62 -12.05
CA ASN A 293 0.87 -14.01 -11.64
C ASN A 293 2.06 -14.66 -10.92
N GLY A 294 3.03 -13.86 -10.47
CA GLY A 294 4.28 -14.35 -9.88
C GLY A 294 5.32 -13.23 -9.81
N HIS A 295 6.60 -13.61 -9.87
CA HIS A 295 7.72 -12.68 -9.85
C HIS A 295 8.39 -12.63 -11.23
N LYS A 296 8.74 -11.41 -11.65
CA LYS A 296 9.60 -11.16 -12.80
C LYS A 296 11.05 -11.16 -12.32
N VAL A 297 11.92 -11.87 -13.02
CA VAL A 297 13.37 -11.82 -12.75
C VAL A 297 14.00 -10.86 -13.74
N VAL A 298 14.85 -9.96 -13.25
CA VAL A 298 15.71 -9.15 -14.11
C VAL A 298 17.15 -9.58 -13.87
N VAL A 299 17.82 -9.99 -14.94
CA VAL A 299 19.19 -10.50 -14.90
C VAL A 299 20.06 -9.58 -15.75
N ARG A 300 21.08 -8.98 -15.15
CA ARG A 300 22.12 -8.22 -15.87
C ARG A 300 23.35 -9.07 -16.05
N VAL A 301 23.76 -9.25 -17.29
CA VAL A 301 24.99 -9.95 -17.64
C VAL A 301 25.86 -9.07 -18.51
N LYS A 302 27.17 -9.16 -18.29
CA LYS A 302 28.17 -8.72 -19.24
C LYS A 302 28.67 -9.92 -20.02
N LYS A 303 28.76 -9.77 -21.34
CA LYS A 303 29.25 -10.82 -22.23
C LYS A 303 30.78 -10.90 -22.13
N GLU A 304 31.31 -12.07 -21.73
CA GLU A 304 32.77 -12.29 -21.65
C GLU A 304 33.32 -13.19 -22.78
N GLY A 305 32.45 -13.65 -23.68
CA GLY A 305 32.81 -14.58 -24.77
C GLY A 305 32.23 -14.21 -26.14
N LYS A 306 32.46 -15.06 -27.15
CA LYS A 306 31.90 -14.92 -28.51
C LYS A 306 30.50 -15.54 -28.68
N ASP A 307 29.90 -16.06 -27.62
CA ASP A 307 28.62 -16.77 -27.69
C ASP A 307 27.51 -15.88 -28.25
N SER A 308 26.63 -16.45 -29.08
CA SER A 308 25.50 -15.71 -29.64
C SER A 308 24.51 -15.32 -28.54
N THR A 309 23.79 -14.21 -28.73
CA THR A 309 22.72 -13.75 -27.82
C THR A 309 21.67 -14.85 -27.57
N SER A 310 21.42 -15.71 -28.57
CA SER A 310 20.53 -16.87 -28.48
C SER A 310 21.05 -18.02 -27.59
N ALA A 311 22.38 -18.24 -27.56
CA ALA A 311 22.98 -19.25 -26.70
C ALA A 311 22.99 -18.79 -25.23
N ILE A 312 23.20 -17.49 -25.01
CA ILE A 312 23.14 -16.88 -23.68
C ILE A 312 21.71 -16.97 -23.12
N THR A 313 20.69 -16.69 -23.94
CA THR A 313 19.29 -16.74 -23.48
C THR A 313 18.82 -18.16 -23.16
N SER A 314 19.26 -19.19 -23.89
CA SER A 314 18.95 -20.58 -23.58
C SER A 314 19.61 -21.02 -22.26
N MET A 315 20.90 -20.73 -22.07
CA MET A 315 21.63 -21.03 -20.83
C MET A 315 20.98 -20.36 -19.61
N VAL A 316 20.61 -19.09 -19.72
CA VAL A 316 19.92 -18.36 -18.65
C VAL A 316 18.53 -18.93 -18.39
N SER A 317 17.78 -19.32 -19.42
CA SER A 317 16.46 -19.95 -19.28
C SER A 317 16.53 -21.28 -18.51
N GLU A 318 17.51 -22.13 -18.81
CA GLU A 318 17.74 -23.40 -18.09
C GLU A 318 18.18 -23.18 -16.64
N ALA A 319 19.07 -22.21 -16.41
CA ALA A 319 19.50 -21.83 -15.06
C ALA A 319 18.33 -21.28 -14.22
N LEU A 320 17.41 -20.53 -14.82
CA LEU A 320 16.23 -20.01 -14.13
C LEU A 320 15.20 -21.10 -13.83
N LYS A 321 14.96 -22.03 -14.75
CA LYS A 321 14.09 -23.19 -14.52
C LYS A 321 14.61 -24.11 -13.41
N SER A 322 15.92 -24.40 -13.42
CA SER A 322 16.55 -25.20 -12.36
C SER A 322 16.53 -24.47 -11.01
N SER A 323 16.71 -23.14 -11.01
CA SER A 323 16.57 -22.31 -9.80
C SER A 323 15.15 -22.36 -9.25
N GLN A 324 14.12 -22.32 -10.10
CA GLN A 324 12.73 -22.45 -9.66
C GLN A 324 12.46 -23.79 -8.97
N GLY A 325 13.05 -24.89 -9.48
CA GLY A 325 13.01 -26.20 -8.80
C GLY A 325 13.67 -26.18 -7.42
N ARG A 326 14.84 -25.54 -7.29
CA ARG A 326 15.54 -25.37 -6.01
C ARG A 326 14.75 -24.50 -5.01
N LEU A 327 14.12 -23.41 -5.48
CA LEU A 327 13.30 -22.56 -4.64
C LEU A 327 12.09 -23.31 -4.06
N ARG A 328 11.43 -24.13 -4.87
CA ARG A 328 10.34 -25.01 -4.41
C ARG A 328 10.82 -26.04 -3.39
N ALA A 329 11.98 -26.65 -3.60
CA ALA A 329 12.58 -27.60 -2.66
C ALA A 329 12.95 -26.95 -1.31
N LEU A 330 13.27 -25.65 -1.31
CA LEU A 330 13.54 -24.86 -0.09
C LEU A 330 12.25 -24.34 0.59
N GLY A 331 11.07 -24.72 0.10
CA GLY A 331 9.79 -24.29 0.67
C GLY A 331 9.44 -22.82 0.41
N LEU A 332 10.08 -22.17 -0.57
CA LEU A 332 9.77 -20.79 -0.96
C LEU A 332 8.71 -20.81 -2.08
N PRO A 333 7.47 -20.34 -1.84
CA PRO A 333 6.38 -20.38 -2.83
C PRO A 333 6.50 -19.25 -3.87
N ILE A 334 7.67 -19.11 -4.48
CA ILE A 334 7.96 -18.07 -5.49
C ILE A 334 7.86 -18.69 -6.88
N GLU A 335 6.87 -18.24 -7.65
CA GLU A 335 6.73 -18.59 -9.07
C GLU A 335 7.35 -17.52 -9.95
N LEU A 336 8.17 -17.92 -10.92
CA LEU A 336 8.79 -17.02 -11.89
C LEU A 336 7.91 -16.95 -13.15
N GLU A 337 7.38 -15.76 -13.45
CA GLU A 337 6.47 -15.57 -14.59
C GLU A 337 7.24 -15.29 -15.88
N LYS A 338 8.16 -14.32 -15.82
CA LYS A 338 8.97 -13.83 -16.94
C LYS A 338 10.38 -13.51 -16.45
N ALA A 339 11.35 -13.59 -17.35
CA ALA A 339 12.68 -13.05 -17.11
C ALA A 339 13.06 -12.03 -18.17
N TYR A 340 13.70 -10.94 -17.74
CA TYR A 340 14.31 -9.96 -18.61
C TYR A 340 15.82 -10.08 -18.47
N LEU A 341 16.47 -10.48 -19.56
CA LEU A 341 17.91 -10.51 -19.66
C LEU A 341 18.39 -9.19 -20.26
N ILE A 342 19.24 -8.47 -19.53
CA ILE A 342 19.91 -7.26 -20.01
C ILE A 342 21.37 -7.63 -20.28
N ILE A 343 21.77 -7.57 -21.54
CA ILE A 343 23.14 -7.86 -21.97
C ILE A 343 23.85 -6.52 -22.18
N GLU A 344 24.84 -6.26 -21.34
CA GLU A 344 25.76 -5.13 -21.49
C GLU A 344 27.04 -5.62 -22.21
N GLU A 345 27.55 -4.79 -23.13
CA GLU A 345 28.81 -5.04 -23.86
C GLU A 345 30.05 -4.85 -22.98
#